data_AF-A0A2T5LWH2-F1
#
_entry.id   AF-A0A2T5LWH2-F1
#
_cell.length_a   1.000
_cell.length_b   1.000
_cell.length_c   1.000
_cell.angle_alpha   90.00
_cell.angle_beta   90.00
_cell.angle_gamma   90.00
#
_symmetry.space_group_name_H-M   'P 1'
#
loop_
_entity.id
_entity.type
_entity.pdbx_description
1 polymer ?
#
loop_
_entity_poly.entity_id
_entity_poly.type
_entity_poly.pdbx_seq_one_letter_code
_entity_poly.pdbx_strand_id
1 'polypeptide(L)'
;MVHFSFFHLLAFFTLASGKPILIPRLAQDVSQGGTQGLFSVSLESLGSTSVKAQVTNVGTNAVRLVQRGGILDQLPTRKVSLKGTGSDPTFAGVQVKYVLSHLSPEAFVRLSPNQTVESIFDITDIYPDLSPNQEYTAAAEGTLEYTTLDNPRKFSHAHYTSNSISVQTPKELAKRLEIRSTLECTGEYNQLVQNALKRAASMATAASADARSGSANFEKFFKSTNQDDRDEVADRLEAIAREATTTGELTYYCEPTALDYCGGNIAAMTYPTENKVVNCPGYYETPAENNYCNYLDQAAISLHEFAHATAVYSPGTEDITYGYESVLQLSTSLAKNNADSFAYYASGRTE
;
A
#
# COMPACT_ATOMS: atom_id res chain seq x y z
N MET A 1 39.43 -78.77 37.36
CA MET A 1 38.19 -79.48 36.99
C MET A 1 37.05 -78.51 37.23
N VAL A 2 36.70 -77.63 36.29
CA VAL A 2 35.79 -77.82 35.13
C VAL A 2 34.60 -78.76 35.40
N HIS A 3 33.39 -78.19 35.47
CA HIS A 3 32.14 -78.55 34.76
C HIS A 3 30.94 -77.94 35.52
N PHE A 4 30.35 -76.85 35.02
CA PHE A 4 29.24 -76.76 34.04
C PHE A 4 27.83 -76.80 34.70
N SER A 5 27.15 -75.64 34.61
CA SER A 5 25.72 -75.31 34.40
C SER A 5 24.69 -76.47 34.32
N PHE A 6 23.41 -76.35 34.70
CA PHE A 6 22.47 -75.21 34.68
C PHE A 6 21.11 -75.61 35.34
N PHE A 7 20.37 -74.58 35.80
CA PHE A 7 18.90 -74.45 36.00
C PHE A 7 18.09 -75.36 36.96
N HIS A 8 17.43 -74.71 37.94
CA HIS A 8 15.96 -74.56 37.91
C HIS A 8 15.43 -73.39 38.76
N LEU A 9 14.34 -72.81 38.25
CA LEU A 9 13.45 -71.77 38.77
C LEU A 9 13.10 -71.84 40.26
N LEU A 10 12.96 -70.67 40.91
CA LEU A 10 11.72 -70.26 41.60
C LEU A 10 11.85 -68.81 42.09
N ALA A 11 11.11 -67.90 41.44
CA ALA A 11 10.88 -66.55 41.93
C ALA A 11 9.49 -66.52 42.59
N PHE A 12 9.44 -66.20 43.89
CA PHE A 12 8.23 -65.79 44.59
C PHE A 12 8.34 -64.31 44.97
N PHE A 13 7.23 -63.62 44.72
CA PHE A 13 6.93 -62.21 44.89
C PHE A 13 7.35 -61.62 46.25
N THR A 14 7.78 -60.36 46.25
CA THR A 14 7.16 -59.33 47.11
C THR A 14 7.23 -57.95 46.44
N LEU A 15 6.05 -57.33 46.35
CA LEU A 15 5.82 -55.96 45.89
C LEU A 15 6.39 -54.96 46.90
N ALA A 16 7.21 -54.02 46.44
CA ALA A 16 7.47 -52.77 47.14
C ALA A 16 7.11 -51.62 46.19
N SER A 17 6.03 -50.90 46.55
CA SER A 17 5.53 -49.71 45.89
C SER A 17 6.54 -48.56 46.01
N GLY A 18 7.35 -48.36 44.98
CA GLY A 18 8.19 -47.17 44.81
C GLY A 18 7.45 -46.11 44.00
N LYS A 19 7.20 -44.93 44.61
CA LYS A 19 6.66 -43.75 43.94
C LYS A 19 7.60 -43.33 42.79
N PRO A 20 7.09 -42.89 41.62
CA PRO A 20 7.95 -42.35 40.58
C PRO A 20 8.65 -41.08 41.08
N ILE A 21 9.97 -41.07 40.99
CA ILE A 21 10.79 -39.88 41.20
C ILE A 21 10.48 -38.93 40.03
N LEU A 22 9.68 -37.89 40.31
CA LEU A 22 9.58 -36.73 39.45
C LEU A 22 10.93 -36.01 39.51
N ILE A 23 11.77 -36.23 38.51
CA ILE A 23 12.89 -35.33 38.21
C ILE A 23 12.24 -34.00 37.82
N PRO A 24 12.47 -32.90 38.56
CA PRO A 24 11.99 -31.61 38.12
C PRO A 24 12.72 -31.31 36.81
N ARG A 25 11.98 -31.29 35.70
CA ARG A 25 12.44 -30.58 34.50
C ARG A 25 12.68 -29.15 34.97
N LEU A 26 13.96 -28.78 35.03
CA LEU A 26 14.40 -27.41 35.10
C LEU A 26 13.65 -26.70 33.97
N ALA A 27 12.67 -25.87 34.32
CA ALA A 27 12.13 -24.91 33.38
C ALA A 27 13.30 -24.01 33.01
N GLN A 28 13.85 -24.20 31.81
CA GLN A 28 14.72 -23.20 31.24
C GLN A 28 13.85 -21.96 31.05
N ASP A 29 14.10 -21.01 31.94
CA ASP A 29 13.65 -19.65 31.87
C ASP A 29 14.25 -19.04 30.59
N VAL A 30 13.56 -19.19 29.47
CA VAL A 30 13.88 -18.46 28.24
C VAL A 30 13.18 -17.13 28.32
N SER A 31 13.85 -16.19 28.99
CA SER A 31 13.64 -14.78 28.76
C SER A 31 14.16 -14.43 27.35
N GLN A 32 13.29 -14.54 26.35
CA GLN A 32 13.45 -13.86 25.08
C GLN A 32 12.11 -13.21 24.70
N GLY A 33 12.06 -11.88 24.83
CA GLY A 33 10.93 -11.06 24.39
C GLY A 33 10.85 -10.98 22.87
N GLY A 34 10.36 -12.04 22.24
CA GLY A 34 9.90 -12.06 20.85
C GLY A 34 8.41 -12.40 20.81
N THR A 35 7.57 -11.45 20.42
CA THR A 35 6.12 -11.65 20.25
C THR A 35 5.83 -12.51 19.02
N GLN A 36 6.03 -13.82 19.11
CA GLN A 36 5.25 -14.74 18.29
C GLN A 36 3.82 -14.76 18.84
N GLY A 37 2.83 -14.43 17.99
CA GLY A 37 1.42 -14.60 18.33
C GLY A 37 0.67 -13.37 18.85
N LEU A 38 1.09 -12.13 18.53
CA LEU A 38 0.24 -10.95 18.76
C LEU A 38 -0.78 -10.72 17.64
N PHE A 39 -0.38 -11.01 16.40
CA PHE A 39 -1.26 -10.93 15.24
C PHE A 39 -1.33 -12.29 14.55
N SER A 40 -2.53 -12.65 14.10
CA SER A 40 -2.75 -13.72 13.13
C SER A 40 -2.92 -13.09 11.76
N VAL A 41 -2.18 -13.59 10.77
CA VAL A 41 -2.28 -13.13 9.38
C VAL A 41 -2.73 -14.28 8.50
N SER A 42 -3.82 -14.09 7.77
CA SER A 42 -4.33 -15.07 6.81
C SER A 42 -4.50 -14.46 5.43
N LEU A 43 -4.32 -15.30 4.42
CA LEU A 43 -4.59 -14.98 3.02
C LEU A 43 -5.80 -15.79 2.54
N GLU A 44 -6.65 -15.14 1.77
CA GLU A 44 -7.78 -15.74 1.07
C GLU A 44 -7.70 -15.35 -0.41
N SER A 45 -7.80 -16.33 -1.30
CA SER A 45 -7.96 -16.07 -2.73
C SER A 45 -9.40 -15.66 -3.00
N LEU A 46 -9.60 -14.50 -3.63
CA LEU A 46 -10.91 -14.03 -4.05
C LEU A 46 -11.24 -14.47 -5.50
N GLY A 47 -10.33 -15.20 -6.13
CA GLY A 47 -10.41 -15.62 -7.53
C GLY A 47 -9.43 -14.90 -8.43
N SER A 48 -9.06 -15.55 -9.55
CA SER A 48 -8.01 -15.06 -10.45
C SER A 48 -6.71 -14.75 -9.70
N THR A 49 -6.30 -13.48 -9.69
CA THR A 49 -5.08 -12.93 -9.11
C THR A 49 -5.35 -12.05 -7.88
N SER A 50 -6.62 -11.91 -7.48
CA SER A 50 -7.04 -11.06 -6.36
C SER A 50 -6.95 -11.81 -5.03
N VAL A 51 -6.32 -11.18 -4.04
CA VAL A 51 -6.06 -11.76 -2.72
C VAL A 51 -6.52 -10.81 -1.64
N LYS A 52 -7.19 -11.36 -0.63
CA LYS A 52 -7.48 -10.66 0.62
C LYS A 52 -6.51 -11.12 1.70
N ALA A 53 -5.80 -10.18 2.31
CA ALA A 53 -5.09 -10.40 3.55
C ALA A 53 -5.92 -9.93 4.73
N GLN A 54 -5.88 -10.69 5.82
CA GLN A 54 -6.58 -10.39 7.05
C GLN A 54 -5.57 -10.39 8.19
N VAL A 55 -5.51 -9.29 8.94
CA VAL A 55 -4.65 -9.16 10.12
C VAL A 55 -5.54 -9.05 11.35
N THR A 56 -5.48 -10.04 12.22
CA THR A 56 -6.30 -10.11 13.44
C THR A 56 -5.43 -9.90 14.68
N ASN A 57 -5.82 -8.98 15.56
CA ASN A 57 -5.18 -8.85 16.88
C ASN A 57 -5.63 -10.01 17.78
N VAL A 58 -4.76 -11.00 18.00
CA VAL A 58 -5.02 -12.14 18.88
C VAL A 58 -4.50 -11.90 20.31
N GLY A 59 -3.96 -10.71 20.57
CA GLY A 59 -3.56 -10.27 21.90
C GLY A 59 -4.74 -9.78 22.76
N THR A 60 -4.41 -9.41 23.99
CA THR A 60 -5.40 -8.98 25.00
C THR A 60 -5.61 -7.47 25.08
N ASN A 61 -4.76 -6.67 24.41
CA ASN A 61 -4.79 -5.22 24.44
C ASN A 61 -5.07 -4.64 23.06
N ALA A 62 -5.73 -3.49 23.01
CA ALA A 62 -5.88 -2.73 21.78
C ALA A 62 -4.55 -2.07 21.38
N VAL A 63 -4.29 -1.98 20.08
CA VAL A 63 -3.06 -1.42 19.50
C VAL A 63 -3.37 -0.42 18.39
N ARG A 64 -2.40 0.42 18.06
CA ARG A 64 -2.36 1.20 16.81
C ARG A 64 -1.39 0.51 15.87
N LEU A 65 -1.93 -0.24 14.92
CA LEU A 65 -1.17 -0.97 13.91
C LEU A 65 -0.85 -0.03 12.74
N VAL A 66 0.41 -0.01 12.31
CA VAL A 66 0.83 0.73 11.11
C VAL A 66 0.25 0.02 9.89
N GLN A 67 -0.48 0.75 9.05
CA GLN A 67 -1.09 0.21 7.83
C GLN A 67 -0.31 0.55 6.55
N ARG A 68 0.82 1.27 6.66
CA ARG A 68 1.70 1.64 5.54
C ARG A 68 2.95 0.76 5.49
N GLY A 69 3.50 0.53 4.30
CA GLY A 69 4.75 -0.20 4.05
C GLY A 69 4.67 -1.72 4.09
N GLY A 70 3.50 -2.29 4.34
CA GLY A 70 3.35 -3.72 4.53
C GLY A 70 2.12 -4.31 3.86
N ILE A 71 1.68 -5.45 4.41
CA ILE A 71 0.57 -6.23 3.88
C ILE A 71 -0.78 -5.48 3.88
N LEU A 72 -0.93 -4.50 4.76
CA LEU A 72 -2.12 -3.65 4.87
C LEU A 72 -2.06 -2.40 4.00
N ASP A 73 -0.93 -2.13 3.34
CA ASP A 73 -0.79 -0.92 2.53
C ASP A 73 -1.67 -1.01 1.28
N GLN A 74 -2.08 0.14 0.76
CA GLN A 74 -2.78 0.25 -0.51
C GLN A 74 -1.80 0.30 -1.69
N LEU A 75 -0.56 0.74 -1.47
CA LEU A 75 0.47 0.71 -2.49
C LEU A 75 0.89 -0.74 -2.80
N PRO A 76 1.37 -1.05 -4.02
CA PRO A 76 1.86 -2.37 -4.42
C PRO A 76 3.24 -2.65 -3.80
N THR A 77 3.32 -2.61 -2.47
CA THR A 77 4.47 -3.00 -1.68
C THR A 77 4.64 -4.52 -1.71
N ARG A 78 5.73 -5.03 -1.15
CA ARG A 78 5.95 -6.48 -1.06
C ARG A 78 5.02 -7.08 0.01
N LYS A 79 3.84 -7.54 -0.42
CA LYS A 79 2.81 -8.14 0.45
C LYS A 79 2.90 -9.66 0.54
N VAL A 80 3.18 -10.31 -0.58
CA VAL A 80 3.31 -11.77 -0.70
C VAL A 80 4.58 -12.12 -1.45
N SER A 81 5.06 -13.34 -1.22
CA SER A 81 6.04 -14.00 -2.07
C SER A 81 5.31 -15.05 -2.92
N LEU A 82 5.64 -15.09 -4.20
CA LEU A 82 5.11 -16.09 -5.13
C LEU A 82 6.14 -17.17 -5.41
N LYS A 83 5.67 -18.41 -5.48
CA LYS A 83 6.42 -19.54 -6.02
C LYS A 83 5.71 -20.08 -7.25
N GLY A 84 6.41 -20.09 -8.37
CA GLY A 84 5.95 -20.68 -9.62
C GLY A 84 6.42 -22.11 -9.80
N THR A 85 5.86 -22.82 -10.78
CA THR A 85 6.33 -24.17 -11.18
C THR A 85 7.67 -24.15 -11.93
N GLY A 86 8.12 -22.98 -12.38
CA GLY A 86 9.41 -22.74 -13.05
C GLY A 86 10.30 -21.83 -12.20
N SER A 87 10.53 -20.60 -12.68
CA SER A 87 11.19 -19.55 -11.90
C SER A 87 10.18 -18.76 -11.05
N ASP A 88 10.62 -18.31 -9.89
CA ASP A 88 9.83 -17.40 -9.06
C ASP A 88 9.69 -16.03 -9.75
N PRO A 89 8.46 -15.46 -9.84
CA PRO A 89 8.24 -14.13 -10.40
C PRO A 89 9.06 -13.05 -9.69
N THR A 90 9.50 -12.04 -10.44
CA THR A 90 10.29 -10.95 -9.87
C THR A 90 9.38 -9.87 -9.32
N PHE A 91 9.55 -9.54 -8.05
CA PHE A 91 8.86 -8.39 -7.46
C PHE A 91 9.25 -7.12 -8.21
N ALA A 92 8.27 -6.42 -8.78
CA ALA A 92 8.45 -5.13 -9.45
C ALA A 92 7.57 -4.03 -8.84
N GLY A 93 6.94 -4.31 -7.70
CA GLY A 93 6.22 -3.33 -6.91
C GLY A 93 7.13 -2.27 -6.28
N VAL A 94 6.53 -1.36 -5.52
CA VAL A 94 7.24 -0.21 -4.92
C VAL A 94 7.93 -0.64 -3.61
N GLN A 95 9.18 -0.21 -3.44
CA GLN A 95 9.88 -0.31 -2.16
C GLN A 95 9.77 1.00 -1.42
N VAL A 96 8.80 1.10 -0.52
CA VAL A 96 8.60 2.32 0.26
C VAL A 96 9.40 2.25 1.56
N LYS A 97 10.13 3.33 1.88
CA LYS A 97 10.84 3.47 3.15
C LYS A 97 10.18 4.56 3.99
N TYR A 98 9.28 4.15 4.87
CA TYR A 98 8.63 5.07 5.80
C TYR A 98 9.56 5.46 6.94
N VAL A 99 9.59 6.76 7.26
CA VAL A 99 10.19 7.26 8.51
C VAL A 99 9.11 7.25 9.58
N LEU A 100 9.13 6.23 10.45
CA LEU A 100 8.07 5.96 11.42
C LEU A 100 7.76 7.14 12.35
N SER A 101 8.76 7.98 12.66
CA SER A 101 8.58 9.18 13.46
C SER A 101 7.75 10.28 12.79
N HIS A 102 7.52 10.20 11.47
CA HIS A 102 6.79 11.18 10.68
C HIS A 102 5.44 10.65 10.17
N LEU A 103 5.02 9.45 10.60
CA LEU A 103 3.72 8.91 10.25
C LEU A 103 2.61 9.73 10.92
N SER A 104 1.71 10.27 10.10
CA SER A 104 0.52 10.97 10.57
C SER A 104 -0.50 9.98 11.19
N PRO A 105 -1.50 10.45 11.94
CA PRO A 105 -2.51 9.57 12.56
C PRO A 105 -3.19 8.59 11.58
N GLU A 106 -3.33 8.99 10.32
CA GLU A 106 -3.95 8.24 9.23
C GLU A 106 -3.11 7.05 8.76
N ALA A 107 -1.83 6.97 9.14
CA ALA A 107 -0.99 5.80 8.88
C ALA A 107 -1.26 4.63 9.84
N PHE A 108 -2.21 4.76 10.75
CA PHE A 108 -2.52 3.77 11.78
C PHE A 108 -3.98 3.35 11.75
N VAL A 109 -4.21 2.05 11.97
CA VAL A 109 -5.52 1.50 12.30
C VAL A 109 -5.54 1.07 13.76
N ARG A 110 -6.61 1.43 14.48
CA ARG A 110 -6.83 0.92 15.84
C ARG A 110 -7.41 -0.49 15.75
N LEU A 111 -6.72 -1.46 16.36
CA LEU A 111 -7.13 -2.85 16.35
C LEU A 111 -7.35 -3.34 17.79
N SER A 112 -8.61 -3.53 18.17
CA SER A 112 -9.00 -4.09 19.48
C SER A 112 -8.75 -5.60 19.54
N PRO A 113 -8.74 -6.24 20.72
CA PRO A 113 -8.64 -7.70 20.83
C PRO A 113 -9.71 -8.40 19.96
N ASN A 114 -9.29 -9.42 19.23
CA ASN A 114 -10.08 -10.19 18.25
C ASN A 114 -10.63 -9.38 17.06
N GLN A 115 -10.23 -8.11 16.90
CA GLN A 115 -10.60 -7.34 15.72
C GLN A 115 -9.67 -7.67 14.56
N THR A 116 -10.25 -7.73 13.37
CA THR A 116 -9.56 -7.96 12.10
C THR A 116 -9.60 -6.69 11.27
N VAL A 117 -8.48 -6.39 10.62
CA VAL A 117 -8.38 -5.42 9.53
C VAL A 117 -8.00 -6.17 8.26
N GLU A 118 -8.55 -5.75 7.14
CA GLU A 118 -8.39 -6.43 5.85
C GLU A 118 -7.72 -5.51 4.84
N SER A 119 -6.97 -6.10 3.93
CA SER A 119 -6.52 -5.47 2.69
C SER A 119 -6.79 -6.40 1.53
N ILE A 120 -7.22 -5.84 0.40
CA ILE A 120 -7.40 -6.58 -0.85
C ILE A 120 -6.40 -6.00 -1.85
N PHE A 121 -5.69 -6.87 -2.56
CA PHE A 121 -4.72 -6.49 -3.58
C PHE A 121 -4.72 -7.52 -4.70
N ASP A 122 -4.36 -7.08 -5.91
CA ASP A 122 -4.11 -7.99 -7.01
C ASP A 122 -2.61 -8.33 -7.08
N ILE A 123 -2.30 -9.58 -7.40
CA ILE A 123 -0.91 -10.04 -7.47
C ILE A 123 -0.20 -9.45 -8.69
N THR A 124 -0.91 -9.18 -9.78
CA THR A 124 -0.33 -8.58 -10.99
C THR A 124 0.23 -7.17 -10.75
N ASP A 125 -0.25 -6.50 -9.70
CA ASP A 125 0.18 -5.19 -9.24
C ASP A 125 1.60 -5.20 -8.67
N ILE A 126 1.99 -6.36 -8.11
CA ILE A 126 3.24 -6.58 -7.40
C ILE A 126 4.23 -7.34 -8.29
N TYR A 127 3.69 -8.20 -9.17
CA TYR A 127 4.40 -9.10 -10.07
C TYR A 127 3.81 -8.96 -11.49
N PRO A 128 4.32 -8.03 -12.32
CA PRO A 128 3.76 -7.80 -13.65
C PRO A 128 4.18 -8.87 -14.68
N ASP A 129 5.12 -9.76 -14.32
CA ASP A 129 5.73 -10.77 -15.19
C ASP A 129 5.10 -12.17 -15.03
N LEU A 130 3.88 -12.28 -14.47
CA LEU A 130 3.19 -13.56 -14.38
C LEU A 130 2.89 -14.12 -15.77
N SER A 131 2.98 -15.43 -15.90
CA SER A 131 2.57 -16.16 -17.09
C SER A 131 1.08 -16.46 -17.05
N PRO A 132 0.36 -16.35 -18.19
CA PRO A 132 -1.05 -16.71 -18.25
C PRO A 132 -1.27 -18.21 -18.09
N ASN A 133 -2.45 -18.60 -17.60
CA ASN A 133 -2.87 -19.99 -17.38
C ASN A 133 -1.88 -20.81 -16.53
N GLN A 134 -1.29 -20.19 -15.51
CA GLN A 134 -0.32 -20.79 -14.61
C GLN A 134 -0.78 -20.65 -13.15
N GLU A 135 -0.49 -21.67 -12.36
CA GLU A 135 -0.73 -21.68 -10.93
C GLU A 135 0.51 -21.18 -10.18
N TYR A 136 0.31 -20.29 -9.21
CA TYR A 136 1.33 -19.81 -8.29
C TYR A 136 0.90 -20.08 -6.86
N THR A 137 1.85 -20.41 -5.99
CA THR A 137 1.63 -20.45 -4.55
C THR A 137 2.03 -19.11 -3.94
N ALA A 138 1.08 -18.42 -3.31
CA ALA A 138 1.32 -17.16 -2.60
C ALA A 138 1.36 -17.40 -1.09
N ALA A 139 2.33 -16.80 -0.41
CA ALA A 139 2.41 -16.74 1.05
C ALA A 139 2.99 -15.40 1.49
N ALA A 140 2.61 -14.91 2.66
CA ALA A 140 3.13 -13.69 3.25
C ALA A 140 3.99 -14.01 4.47
N GLU A 141 5.13 -13.34 4.57
CA GLU A 141 6.00 -13.34 5.74
C GLU A 141 6.52 -11.92 5.91
N GLY A 142 6.53 -11.42 7.13
CA GLY A 142 7.02 -10.07 7.37
C GLY A 142 6.94 -9.65 8.82
N THR A 143 7.01 -8.34 9.02
CA THR A 143 6.95 -7.71 10.33
C THR A 143 5.86 -6.66 10.31
N LEU A 144 4.96 -6.72 11.28
CA LEU A 144 3.97 -5.69 11.56
C LEU A 144 4.52 -4.74 12.61
N GLU A 145 4.36 -3.45 12.37
CA GLU A 145 4.77 -2.40 13.30
C GLU A 145 3.56 -1.82 13.99
N TYR A 146 3.65 -1.61 15.30
CA TYR A 146 2.53 -1.09 16.07
C TYR A 146 2.99 -0.28 17.28
N THR A 147 2.09 0.52 17.81
CA THR A 147 2.25 1.20 19.11
C THR A 147 1.11 0.80 20.02
N THR A 148 1.31 0.90 21.33
CA THR A 148 0.22 0.78 22.30
C THR A 148 -0.57 2.09 22.37
N LEU A 149 -1.80 2.03 22.88
CA LEU A 149 -2.63 3.25 23.00
C LEU A 149 -2.07 4.25 24.03
N ASP A 150 -1.40 3.75 25.06
CA ASP A 150 -0.78 4.54 26.14
C ASP A 150 0.56 5.16 25.73
N ASN A 151 1.25 4.60 24.74
CA ASN A 151 2.53 5.11 24.27
C ASN A 151 2.64 5.15 22.74
N PRO A 152 1.99 6.13 22.08
CA PRO A 152 1.91 6.22 20.62
C PRO A 152 3.24 6.57 19.93
N ARG A 153 4.31 6.83 20.69
CA ARG A 153 5.65 7.16 20.16
C ARG A 153 6.63 5.98 20.23
N LYS A 154 6.28 4.90 20.95
CA LYS A 154 7.13 3.73 21.09
C LYS A 154 6.67 2.62 20.14
N PHE A 155 7.38 2.47 19.03
CA PHE A 155 7.14 1.41 18.06
C PHE A 155 7.64 0.06 18.57
N SER A 156 6.80 -0.95 18.36
CA SER A 156 7.06 -2.36 18.61
C SER A 156 6.82 -3.14 17.32
N HIS A 157 7.41 -4.32 17.23
CA HIS A 157 7.44 -5.12 16.01
C HIS A 157 6.91 -6.52 16.31
N ALA A 158 6.11 -7.08 15.42
CA ALA A 158 5.59 -8.44 15.53
C ALA A 158 5.80 -9.17 14.20
N HIS A 159 6.60 -10.23 14.23
CA HIS A 159 6.79 -11.08 13.06
C HIS A 159 5.54 -11.92 12.81
N TYR A 160 5.23 -12.14 11.54
CA TYR A 160 4.13 -13.01 11.12
C TYR A 160 4.52 -13.86 9.92
N THR A 161 3.86 -15.01 9.82
CA THR A 161 3.75 -15.82 8.62
C THR A 161 2.28 -16.11 8.38
N SER A 162 1.86 -16.18 7.11
CA SER A 162 0.50 -16.55 6.74
C SER A 162 0.38 -18.02 6.35
N ASN A 163 -0.85 -18.46 6.11
CA ASN A 163 -1.09 -19.64 5.28
C ASN A 163 -0.64 -19.38 3.83
N SER A 164 -0.43 -20.47 3.08
CA SER A 164 -0.28 -20.40 1.63
C SER A 164 -1.64 -20.51 0.95
N ILE A 165 -1.80 -19.82 -0.18
CA ILE A 165 -2.95 -19.96 -1.07
C ILE A 165 -2.48 -20.27 -2.49
N SER A 166 -3.34 -20.94 -3.26
CA SER A 166 -3.16 -21.09 -4.70
C SER A 166 -3.80 -19.92 -5.43
N VAL A 167 -3.09 -19.40 -6.43
CA VAL A 167 -3.48 -18.28 -7.27
C VAL A 167 -3.38 -18.75 -8.71
N GLN A 168 -4.51 -18.79 -9.39
CA GLN A 168 -4.60 -19.26 -10.77
C GLN A 168 -4.66 -18.04 -11.69
N THR A 169 -3.63 -17.85 -12.52
CA THR A 169 -3.69 -16.79 -13.52
C THR A 169 -4.70 -17.17 -14.61
N PRO A 170 -5.47 -16.19 -15.12
CA PRO A 170 -6.46 -16.43 -16.16
C PRO A 170 -5.81 -16.85 -17.48
N LYS A 171 -6.61 -17.44 -18.37
CA LYS A 171 -6.19 -17.90 -19.71
C LYS A 171 -5.54 -16.78 -20.52
N GLU A 172 -6.06 -15.57 -20.37
CA GLU A 172 -5.41 -14.35 -20.79
C GLU A 172 -5.17 -13.54 -19.52
N LEU A 173 -3.91 -13.41 -19.12
CA LEU A 173 -3.54 -12.25 -18.33
C LEU A 173 -3.74 -11.08 -19.26
N ALA A 174 -4.70 -10.23 -18.95
CA ALA A 174 -4.66 -8.90 -19.49
C ALA A 174 -3.25 -8.38 -19.13
N LYS A 175 -2.36 -8.27 -20.12
CA LYS A 175 -1.54 -7.07 -20.14
C LYS A 175 -2.57 -5.98 -19.92
N ARG A 176 -2.32 -5.06 -18.99
CA ARG A 176 -2.98 -3.75 -19.02
C ARG A 176 -2.62 -3.07 -20.34
N LEU A 177 -3.10 -3.65 -21.43
CA LEU A 177 -3.40 -3.02 -22.67
C LEU A 177 -4.50 -2.08 -22.27
N GLU A 178 -4.17 -0.80 -22.37
CA GLU A 178 -5.03 0.37 -22.50
C GLU A 178 -6.42 -0.04 -23.03
N ILE A 179 -7.30 -0.52 -22.15
CA ILE A 179 -8.72 -0.28 -22.37
C ILE A 179 -8.78 1.22 -22.23
N ARG A 180 -9.08 1.93 -23.32
CA ARG A 180 -9.31 3.38 -23.27
C ARG A 180 -10.32 3.60 -22.17
N SER A 181 -9.82 4.04 -21.05
CA SER A 181 -10.58 4.12 -19.85
C SER A 181 -11.45 5.36 -19.93
N THR A 182 -12.65 5.25 -19.41
CA THR A 182 -13.72 6.23 -19.60
C THR A 182 -13.93 7.04 -18.34
N LEU A 183 -14.49 8.24 -18.52
CA LEU A 183 -15.15 8.94 -17.42
C LEU A 183 -16.48 8.21 -17.11
N GLU A 184 -16.52 7.53 -15.97
CA GLU A 184 -17.71 6.86 -15.44
C GLU A 184 -18.42 7.79 -14.47
N CYS A 185 -19.32 8.60 -15.03
CA CYS A 185 -20.09 9.59 -14.30
C CYS A 185 -21.56 9.48 -14.66
N THR A 186 -22.42 9.37 -13.66
CA THR A 186 -23.87 9.49 -13.83
C THR A 186 -24.40 10.71 -13.10
N GLY A 187 -25.56 11.22 -13.50
CA GLY A 187 -26.24 12.28 -12.76
C GLY A 187 -25.54 13.63 -12.76
N GLU A 188 -25.63 14.33 -11.63
CA GLU A 188 -25.34 15.77 -11.49
C GLU A 188 -23.83 16.12 -11.52
N TYR A 189 -22.96 15.17 -11.21
CA TYR A 189 -21.51 15.40 -11.15
C TYR A 189 -20.81 15.41 -12.52
N ASN A 190 -21.43 14.84 -13.55
CA ASN A 190 -20.78 14.62 -14.85
C ASN A 190 -20.19 15.91 -15.45
N GLN A 191 -20.99 16.98 -15.54
CA GLN A 191 -20.52 18.25 -16.11
C GLN A 191 -19.44 18.91 -15.23
N LEU A 192 -19.57 18.79 -13.90
CA LEU A 192 -18.64 19.37 -12.94
C LEU A 192 -17.27 18.69 -13.06
N VAL A 193 -17.22 17.35 -13.09
CA VAL A 193 -15.97 16.61 -13.23
C VAL A 193 -15.35 16.81 -14.61
N GLN A 194 -16.14 16.85 -15.70
CA GLN A 194 -15.60 17.19 -17.03
C GLN A 194 -14.95 18.58 -17.06
N ASN A 195 -15.54 19.56 -16.38
CA ASN A 195 -14.95 20.90 -16.25
C ASN A 195 -13.66 20.86 -15.44
N ALA A 196 -13.63 20.12 -14.33
CA ALA A 196 -12.43 19.95 -13.50
C ALA A 196 -11.30 19.26 -14.27
N LEU A 197 -11.59 18.21 -15.04
CA LEU A 197 -10.59 17.53 -15.89
C LEU A 197 -10.03 18.46 -16.97
N LYS A 198 -10.88 19.21 -17.67
CA LYS A 198 -10.43 20.20 -18.66
C LYS A 198 -9.53 21.28 -18.04
N ARG A 199 -9.86 21.71 -16.83
CA ARG A 199 -9.06 22.67 -16.06
C ARG A 199 -7.74 22.05 -15.62
N ALA A 200 -7.73 20.80 -15.13
CA ALA A 200 -6.54 20.05 -14.75
C ALA A 200 -5.57 19.90 -15.94
N ALA A 201 -6.09 19.58 -17.14
CA ALA A 201 -5.29 19.51 -18.37
C ALA A 201 -4.62 20.86 -18.70
N SER A 202 -5.37 21.95 -18.56
CA SER A 202 -4.87 23.31 -18.81
C SER A 202 -3.80 23.71 -17.78
N MET A 203 -4.03 23.41 -16.50
CA MET A 203 -3.08 23.64 -15.41
C MET A 203 -1.78 22.85 -15.62
N ALA A 204 -1.88 21.55 -15.90
CA ALA A 204 -0.73 20.68 -16.12
C ALA A 204 0.06 21.09 -17.37
N THR A 205 -0.61 21.51 -18.45
CA THR A 205 0.07 22.04 -19.65
C THR A 205 0.86 23.30 -19.34
N ALA A 206 0.27 24.26 -18.61
CA ALA A 206 0.94 25.49 -18.23
C ALA A 206 2.13 25.22 -17.29
N ALA A 207 1.95 24.31 -16.32
CA ALA A 207 2.99 23.91 -15.38
C ALA A 207 4.15 23.17 -16.04
N SER A 208 3.87 22.31 -17.04
CA SER A 208 4.90 21.66 -17.84
C SER A 208 5.77 22.69 -18.57
N ALA A 209 5.15 23.68 -19.23
CA ALA A 209 5.87 24.76 -19.89
C ALA A 209 6.70 25.61 -18.89
N ASP A 210 6.14 25.91 -17.71
CA ASP A 210 6.84 26.62 -16.65
C ASP A 210 8.06 25.83 -16.13
N ALA A 211 7.94 24.51 -15.96
CA ALA A 211 9.04 23.65 -15.51
C ALA A 211 10.18 23.63 -16.53
N ARG A 212 9.86 23.50 -17.83
CA ARG A 212 10.87 23.58 -18.90
C ARG A 212 11.56 24.94 -18.94
N SER A 213 10.91 26.03 -18.51
CA SER A 213 11.53 27.36 -18.45
C SER A 213 12.53 27.52 -17.29
N GLY A 214 12.47 26.66 -16.27
CA GLY A 214 13.29 26.78 -15.06
C GLY A 214 12.89 27.97 -14.19
N SER A 215 11.59 28.17 -14.01
CA SER A 215 11.04 29.30 -13.25
C SER A 215 11.45 29.26 -11.77
N ALA A 216 11.31 30.41 -11.08
CA ALA A 216 11.47 30.46 -9.63
C ALA A 216 10.44 29.57 -8.89
N ASN A 217 9.26 29.35 -9.48
CA ASN A 217 8.27 28.43 -8.92
C ASN A 217 8.73 26.97 -9.03
N PHE A 218 9.39 26.58 -10.12
CA PHE A 218 9.98 25.25 -10.23
C PHE A 218 10.98 25.00 -9.10
N GLU A 219 11.92 25.93 -8.89
CA GLU A 219 12.90 25.83 -7.80
C GLU A 219 12.21 25.82 -6.43
N LYS A 220 11.15 26.62 -6.24
CA LYS A 220 10.35 26.66 -5.03
C LYS A 220 9.70 25.32 -4.70
N PHE A 221 9.19 24.56 -5.66
CA PHE A 221 8.52 23.28 -5.36
C PHE A 221 9.47 22.08 -5.41
N PHE A 222 10.34 22.01 -6.42
CA PHE A 222 11.19 20.85 -6.68
C PHE A 222 12.63 21.02 -6.21
N LYS A 223 12.98 22.15 -5.62
CA LYS A 223 14.29 22.42 -4.96
C LYS A 223 15.49 22.19 -5.87
N SER A 224 15.30 22.40 -7.16
CA SER A 224 16.31 22.12 -8.17
C SER A 224 16.30 23.19 -9.24
N THR A 225 17.47 23.39 -9.84
CA THR A 225 17.67 24.18 -11.06
C THR A 225 18.22 23.31 -12.19
N ASN A 226 18.37 22.00 -11.98
CA ASN A 226 18.96 21.08 -12.95
C ASN A 226 18.00 20.87 -14.13
N GLN A 227 18.57 20.77 -15.33
CA GLN A 227 17.82 20.53 -16.56
C GLN A 227 17.07 19.18 -16.51
N ASP A 228 17.73 18.11 -16.06
CA ASP A 228 17.12 16.77 -16.02
C ASP A 228 15.91 16.72 -15.07
N ASP A 229 15.98 17.40 -13.92
CA ASP A 229 14.87 17.47 -12.97
C ASP A 229 13.68 18.25 -13.57
N ARG A 230 13.97 19.32 -14.32
CA ARG A 230 12.96 20.12 -15.02
C ARG A 230 12.26 19.32 -16.10
N ASP A 231 13.03 18.57 -16.89
CA ASP A 231 12.48 17.74 -17.97
C ASP A 231 11.64 16.59 -17.41
N GLU A 232 12.08 15.91 -16.34
CA GLU A 232 11.28 14.86 -15.70
C GLU A 232 9.93 15.36 -15.18
N VAL A 233 9.93 16.50 -14.48
CA VAL A 233 8.69 17.12 -13.98
C VAL A 233 7.80 17.59 -15.12
N ALA A 234 8.38 18.22 -16.14
CA ALA A 234 7.65 18.68 -17.31
C ALA A 234 7.00 17.53 -18.08
N ASP A 235 7.74 16.45 -18.30
CA ASP A 235 7.26 15.27 -19.02
C ASP A 235 6.12 14.57 -18.27
N ARG A 236 6.21 14.47 -16.93
CA ARG A 236 5.10 13.97 -16.11
C ARG A 236 3.87 14.87 -16.20
N LEU A 237 4.03 16.18 -16.07
CA LEU A 237 2.91 17.13 -16.18
C LEU A 237 2.27 17.10 -17.58
N GLU A 238 3.07 16.90 -18.62
CA GLU A 238 2.57 16.73 -19.98
C GLU A 238 1.77 15.43 -20.14
N ALA A 239 2.22 14.35 -19.51
CA ALA A 239 1.46 13.10 -19.47
C ALA A 239 0.14 13.24 -18.70
N ILE A 240 0.15 13.91 -17.54
CA ILE A 240 -1.07 14.22 -16.78
C ILE A 240 -2.02 15.09 -17.61
N ALA A 241 -1.50 16.06 -18.37
CA ALA A 241 -2.33 16.89 -19.24
C ALA A 241 -3.05 16.10 -20.33
N ARG A 242 -2.40 15.06 -20.88
CA ARG A 242 -3.02 14.13 -21.84
C ARG A 242 -4.04 13.22 -21.18
N GLU A 243 -3.77 12.79 -19.95
CA GLU A 243 -4.66 11.93 -19.18
C GLU A 243 -5.95 12.63 -18.74
N ALA A 244 -5.88 13.93 -18.42
CA ALA A 244 -6.98 14.73 -17.91
C ALA A 244 -8.07 15.02 -18.98
N THR A 245 -8.71 13.96 -19.44
CA THR A 245 -9.73 13.90 -20.48
C THR A 245 -10.78 12.83 -20.12
N THR A 246 -11.83 12.69 -20.93
CA THR A 246 -12.91 11.72 -20.68
C THR A 246 -12.64 10.33 -21.25
N THR A 247 -11.52 10.15 -21.94
CA THR A 247 -11.13 8.92 -22.67
C THR A 247 -9.64 8.62 -22.50
N GLY A 248 -9.12 8.79 -21.27
CA GLY A 248 -7.70 8.62 -20.93
C GLY A 248 -7.29 7.15 -20.78
N GLU A 249 -6.12 6.94 -20.17
CA GLU A 249 -5.61 5.62 -19.79
C GLU A 249 -6.29 5.09 -18.52
N LEU A 250 -6.76 5.97 -17.63
CA LEU A 250 -7.40 5.65 -16.36
C LEU A 250 -8.91 5.80 -16.39
N THR A 251 -9.61 4.91 -15.69
CA THR A 251 -11.06 4.98 -15.54
C THR A 251 -11.34 5.90 -14.38
N TYR A 252 -12.03 7.01 -14.67
CA TYR A 252 -12.30 8.04 -13.68
C TYR A 252 -13.75 7.91 -13.22
N TYR A 253 -13.95 7.54 -11.96
CA TYR A 253 -15.26 7.40 -11.36
C TYR A 253 -15.65 8.68 -10.63
N CYS A 254 -16.80 9.26 -10.99
CA CYS A 254 -17.35 10.40 -10.25
C CYS A 254 -17.74 10.01 -8.82
N GLU A 255 -18.11 8.77 -8.57
CA GLU A 255 -18.64 8.35 -7.28
C GLU A 255 -18.01 7.02 -6.86
N PRO A 256 -17.83 6.78 -5.55
CA PRO A 256 -17.30 5.53 -5.08
C PRO A 256 -18.31 4.39 -5.20
N THR A 257 -17.78 3.19 -5.45
CA THR A 257 -18.51 1.94 -5.28
C THR A 257 -18.40 1.46 -3.83
N ALA A 258 -19.14 0.41 -3.47
CA ALA A 258 -19.05 -0.21 -2.15
C ALA A 258 -17.67 -0.82 -1.82
N LEU A 259 -16.79 -0.95 -2.81
CA LEU A 259 -15.43 -1.47 -2.67
C LEU A 259 -14.39 -0.35 -2.47
N ASP A 260 -14.78 0.91 -2.66
CA ASP A 260 -13.89 2.06 -2.56
C ASP A 260 -13.86 2.62 -1.12
N TYR A 261 -12.67 2.85 -0.60
CA TYR A 261 -12.45 3.39 0.74
C TYR A 261 -12.54 4.93 0.77
N CYS A 262 -13.76 5.48 0.79
CA CYS A 262 -13.97 6.92 0.94
C CYS A 262 -14.30 7.35 2.38
N GLY A 263 -13.52 6.87 3.35
CA GLY A 263 -13.71 7.18 4.77
C GLY A 263 -13.08 8.52 5.18
N GLY A 264 -13.77 9.29 6.05
CA GLY A 264 -13.24 10.53 6.61
C GLY A 264 -13.22 11.69 5.60
N ASN A 265 -12.16 12.50 5.62
CA ASN A 265 -12.01 13.70 4.78
C ASN A 265 -11.24 13.43 3.47
N ILE A 266 -11.27 12.19 2.97
CA ILE A 266 -10.59 11.84 1.72
C ILE A 266 -11.36 12.47 0.55
N ALA A 267 -10.65 13.20 -0.31
CA ALA A 267 -11.25 13.86 -1.46
C ALA A 267 -11.30 12.94 -2.68
N ALA A 268 -10.23 12.23 -3.01
CA ALA A 268 -10.20 11.26 -4.09
C ALA A 268 -9.15 10.18 -3.78
N MET A 269 -9.11 9.15 -4.61
CA MET A 269 -8.08 8.11 -4.55
C MET A 269 -7.74 7.59 -5.94
N THR A 270 -6.46 7.32 -6.16
CA THR A 270 -5.95 6.51 -7.26
C THR A 270 -5.63 5.10 -6.80
N TYR A 271 -6.07 4.14 -7.59
CA TYR A 271 -5.62 2.76 -7.57
C TYR A 271 -4.71 2.57 -8.80
N PRO A 272 -3.38 2.81 -8.68
CA PRO A 272 -2.49 2.85 -9.85
C PRO A 272 -2.51 1.55 -10.63
N THR A 273 -2.81 0.47 -9.93
CA THR A 273 -2.79 -0.91 -10.40
C THR A 273 -4.16 -1.42 -10.85
N GLU A 274 -5.20 -0.59 -10.68
CA GLU A 274 -6.50 -0.75 -11.34
C GLU A 274 -6.70 0.30 -12.45
N ASN A 275 -5.73 1.21 -12.66
CA ASN A 275 -5.82 2.30 -13.64
C ASN A 275 -7.12 3.05 -13.38
N LYS A 276 -7.36 3.34 -12.12
CA LYS A 276 -8.65 3.79 -11.63
C LYS A 276 -8.43 4.97 -10.72
N VAL A 277 -9.19 6.02 -10.95
CA VAL A 277 -9.32 7.16 -10.05
C VAL A 277 -10.78 7.22 -9.61
N VAL A 278 -11.01 7.51 -8.33
CA VAL A 278 -12.36 7.66 -7.79
C VAL A 278 -12.45 8.93 -6.96
N ASN A 279 -13.47 9.74 -7.25
CA ASN A 279 -13.82 10.85 -6.38
C ASN A 279 -14.57 10.33 -5.16
N CYS A 280 -14.16 10.78 -3.98
CA CYS A 280 -14.87 10.58 -2.72
C CYS A 280 -15.78 11.80 -2.40
N PRO A 281 -16.68 11.71 -1.42
CA PRO A 281 -17.56 12.83 -1.06
C PRO A 281 -16.82 14.15 -0.78
N GLY A 282 -15.61 14.09 -0.20
CA GLY A 282 -14.77 15.27 0.06
C GLY A 282 -14.35 16.05 -1.20
N TYR A 283 -14.32 15.41 -2.38
CA TYR A 283 -14.09 16.10 -3.66
C TYR A 283 -15.16 17.17 -3.91
N TYR A 284 -16.41 16.83 -3.62
CA TYR A 284 -17.56 17.68 -3.89
C TYR A 284 -17.77 18.75 -2.80
N GLU A 285 -17.17 18.57 -1.64
CA GLU A 285 -17.05 19.60 -0.60
C GLU A 285 -15.94 20.62 -0.92
N THR A 286 -15.03 20.27 -1.83
CA THR A 286 -13.96 21.17 -2.31
C THR A 286 -14.52 22.13 -3.38
N PRO A 287 -14.16 23.42 -3.36
CA PRO A 287 -14.55 24.35 -4.41
C PRO A 287 -14.13 23.86 -5.80
N ALA A 288 -15.04 23.96 -6.77
CA ALA A 288 -14.77 23.61 -8.17
C ALA A 288 -13.64 24.46 -8.77
N GLU A 289 -13.62 25.75 -8.42
CA GLU A 289 -12.49 26.63 -8.65
C GLU A 289 -12.25 27.45 -7.39
N ASN A 290 -10.97 27.65 -7.07
CA ASN A 290 -10.58 28.49 -5.96
C ASN A 290 -9.61 29.59 -6.41
N ASN A 291 -9.73 30.77 -5.78
CA ASN A 291 -8.82 31.91 -5.93
C ASN A 291 -7.92 32.14 -4.71
N TYR A 292 -8.07 31.35 -3.63
CA TYR A 292 -7.16 31.41 -2.48
C TYR A 292 -5.83 30.75 -2.82
N CYS A 293 -4.72 31.40 -2.43
CA CYS A 293 -3.40 30.79 -2.50
C CYS A 293 -3.33 29.55 -1.60
N ASN A 294 -2.49 28.59 -1.97
CA ASN A 294 -2.13 27.43 -1.14
C ASN A 294 -3.30 26.46 -0.84
N TYR A 295 -4.35 26.47 -1.66
CA TYR A 295 -5.49 25.57 -1.54
C TYR A 295 -5.76 24.85 -2.87
N LEU A 296 -6.02 23.54 -2.81
CA LEU A 296 -6.31 22.72 -3.98
C LEU A 296 -7.80 22.77 -4.32
N ASP A 297 -8.13 23.11 -5.56
CA ASP A 297 -9.48 22.97 -6.10
C ASP A 297 -9.70 21.56 -6.67
N GLN A 298 -10.91 21.27 -7.13
CA GLN A 298 -11.26 19.97 -7.73
C GLN A 298 -10.33 19.56 -8.88
N ALA A 299 -9.88 20.52 -9.71
CA ALA A 299 -8.96 20.24 -10.79
C ALA A 299 -7.56 19.88 -10.29
N ALA A 300 -7.08 20.56 -9.25
CA ALA A 300 -5.80 20.26 -8.64
C ALA A 300 -5.81 18.89 -7.92
N ILE A 301 -6.94 18.50 -7.31
CA ILE A 301 -7.13 17.16 -6.75
C ILE A 301 -7.09 16.09 -7.85
N SER A 302 -7.81 16.28 -8.97
CA SER A 302 -7.72 15.33 -10.10
C SER A 302 -6.29 15.20 -10.63
N LEU A 303 -5.54 16.31 -10.71
CA LEU A 303 -4.14 16.30 -11.13
C LEU A 303 -3.24 15.53 -10.14
N HIS A 304 -3.43 15.72 -8.83
CA HIS A 304 -2.78 14.93 -7.78
C HIS A 304 -2.99 13.43 -8.02
N GLU A 305 -4.23 13.01 -8.20
CA GLU A 305 -4.57 11.60 -8.40
C GLU A 305 -3.90 11.01 -9.66
N PHE A 306 -3.86 11.76 -10.76
CA PHE A 306 -3.15 11.33 -11.97
C PHE A 306 -1.64 11.18 -11.79
N ALA A 307 -1.03 11.94 -10.88
CA ALA A 307 0.39 11.82 -10.59
C ALA A 307 0.74 10.48 -9.90
N HIS A 308 -0.20 9.82 -9.23
CA HIS A 308 0.01 8.48 -8.66
C HIS A 308 0.02 7.36 -9.71
N ALA A 309 -0.56 7.59 -10.88
CA ALA A 309 -0.81 6.53 -11.83
C ALA A 309 0.42 6.20 -12.68
N THR A 310 1.01 5.02 -12.45
CA THR A 310 2.14 4.51 -13.23
C THR A 310 1.84 4.39 -14.73
N ALA A 311 0.58 4.16 -15.10
CA ALA A 311 0.16 4.12 -16.50
C ALA A 311 0.21 5.50 -17.18
N VAL A 312 0.10 6.59 -16.42
CA VAL A 312 0.24 7.97 -16.93
C VAL A 312 1.71 8.33 -17.08
N TYR A 313 2.50 8.11 -16.02
CA TYR A 313 3.94 8.34 -16.04
C TYR A 313 4.63 7.44 -15.01
N SER A 314 5.63 6.67 -15.42
CA SER A 314 6.31 5.71 -14.56
C SER A 314 7.64 6.26 -14.00
N PRO A 315 7.92 6.06 -12.70
CA PRO A 315 7.02 5.52 -11.69
C PRO A 315 5.92 6.52 -11.30
N GLY A 316 4.78 6.00 -10.86
CA GLY A 316 3.77 6.80 -10.16
C GLY A 316 4.33 7.38 -8.87
N THR A 317 3.85 8.56 -8.48
CA THR A 317 4.26 9.24 -7.24
C THR A 317 3.61 8.61 -6.00
N GLU A 318 4.14 8.96 -4.82
CA GLU A 318 3.60 8.60 -3.51
C GLU A 318 2.95 9.80 -2.82
N ASP A 319 2.27 9.54 -1.70
CA ASP A 319 1.85 10.57 -0.74
C ASP A 319 2.86 10.68 0.39
N ILE A 320 3.95 11.39 0.13
CA ILE A 320 5.01 11.62 1.12
C ILE A 320 4.54 12.63 2.16
N THR A 321 3.84 13.68 1.72
CA THR A 321 3.22 14.66 2.61
C THR A 321 2.07 15.39 1.92
N TYR A 322 1.13 15.90 2.73
CA TYR A 322 0.02 16.72 2.28
C TYR A 322 0.15 18.16 2.76
N GLY A 323 -0.36 19.08 1.95
CA GLY A 323 -0.47 20.48 2.31
C GLY A 323 0.74 21.33 1.89
N TYR A 324 0.45 22.56 1.51
CA TYR A 324 1.39 23.50 0.91
C TYR A 324 2.73 23.64 1.66
N GLU A 325 2.67 23.96 2.95
CA GLU A 325 3.87 24.20 3.76
C GLU A 325 4.78 22.96 3.89
N SER A 326 4.18 21.78 3.96
CA SER A 326 4.90 20.52 4.05
C SER A 326 5.58 20.17 2.73
N VAL A 327 4.88 20.38 1.61
CA VAL A 327 5.41 20.19 0.25
C VAL A 327 6.67 21.04 0.03
N LEU A 328 6.65 22.30 0.50
CA LEU A 328 7.80 23.19 0.40
C LEU A 328 9.00 22.78 1.26
N GLN A 329 8.90 21.77 2.12
CA GLN A 329 10.01 21.29 2.94
C GLN A 329 10.68 20.03 2.37
N LEU A 330 10.13 19.45 1.31
CA LEU A 330 10.68 18.25 0.68
C LEU A 330 12.02 18.54 -0.01
N SER A 331 12.90 17.54 -0.04
CA SER A 331 14.08 17.54 -0.92
C SER A 331 13.66 17.31 -2.37
N THR A 332 14.52 17.60 -3.35
CA THR A 332 14.21 17.39 -4.78
C THR A 332 13.68 15.99 -5.09
N SER A 333 14.36 14.94 -4.61
CA SER A 333 13.94 13.57 -4.88
C SER A 333 12.59 13.24 -4.26
N LEU A 334 12.28 13.78 -3.08
CA LEU A 334 10.97 13.56 -2.44
C LEU A 334 9.88 14.42 -3.10
N ALA A 335 10.19 15.65 -3.48
CA ALA A 335 9.26 16.55 -4.16
C ALA A 335 8.82 15.97 -5.51
N LYS A 336 9.78 15.43 -6.30
CA LYS A 336 9.49 14.72 -7.56
C LYS A 336 8.74 13.39 -7.36
N ASN A 337 8.72 12.83 -6.15
CA ASN A 337 7.99 11.60 -5.82
C ASN A 337 6.72 11.85 -4.98
N ASN A 338 6.26 13.11 -4.86
CA ASN A 338 5.09 13.46 -4.07
C ASN A 338 4.00 14.08 -4.95
N ALA A 339 2.80 13.47 -5.00
CA ALA A 339 1.70 13.94 -5.87
C ALA A 339 1.29 15.39 -5.59
N ASP A 340 1.20 15.75 -4.31
CA ASP A 340 0.84 17.11 -3.87
C ASP A 340 1.82 18.19 -4.37
N SER A 341 3.09 17.85 -4.59
CA SER A 341 4.05 18.78 -5.19
C SER A 341 3.63 19.22 -6.59
N PHE A 342 3.13 18.28 -7.40
CA PHE A 342 2.65 18.56 -8.75
C PHE A 342 1.35 19.36 -8.72
N ALA A 343 0.43 19.01 -7.82
CA ALA A 343 -0.85 19.70 -7.67
C ALA A 343 -0.67 21.17 -7.25
N TYR A 344 0.13 21.43 -6.20
CA TYR A 344 0.38 22.81 -5.77
C TYR A 344 1.20 23.60 -6.80
N TYR A 345 2.21 22.99 -7.42
CA TYR A 345 2.99 23.64 -8.47
C TYR A 345 2.10 24.05 -9.66
N ALA A 346 1.25 23.15 -10.14
CA ALA A 346 0.38 23.39 -11.28
C ALA A 346 -0.81 24.31 -10.98
N SER A 347 -1.22 24.42 -9.71
CA SER A 347 -2.25 25.38 -9.29
C SER A 347 -1.85 26.84 -9.56
N GLY A 348 -0.54 27.13 -9.66
CA GLY A 348 0.00 28.43 -10.06
C GLY A 348 -0.32 29.59 -9.11
N ARG A 349 -0.86 29.31 -7.92
CA ARG A 349 -1.32 30.32 -6.95
C ARG A 349 -0.54 30.19 -5.66
N THR A 350 0.70 30.66 -5.73
CA THR A 350 1.57 30.82 -4.58
C THR A 350 1.76 32.30 -4.29
N GLU A 351 1.82 32.65 -3.01
CA GLU A 351 2.26 34.00 -2.60
C GLU A 351 3.64 34.35 -3.17
#